data_AF-A0AAV5X720-F1
#
_entry.id   AF-A0AAV5X720-F1
#
_cell.length_a   1.000
_cell.length_b   1.000
_cell.length_c   1.000
_cell.angle_alpha   90.00
_cell.angle_beta   90.00
_cell.angle_gamma   90.00
#
_symmetry.space_group_name_H-M   'P 1'
#
loop_
_entity.id
_entity.type
_entity.pdbx_description
1 polymer ?
#
loop_
_entity_poly.entity_id
_entity_poly.type
_entity_poly.pdbx_seq_one_letter_code
_entity_poly.pdbx_strand_id
1 'polypeptide(L)'
;MRAPRLVMVGLLAVSILGGGCVFFKTQAYDFARERWEICQSAAPGAELLRIGRDGLIRFAHPDPAAAASLQGCLNETADRQALRVLAPKPPPAVAAPAPPRP
;
A
#
# COMPACT_ATOMS: atom_id res chain seq x y z
N MET A 1 55.25 -4.58 16.37
CA MET A 1 53.98 -5.28 16.65
C MET A 1 52.83 -4.34 16.27
N ARG A 2 52.17 -4.56 15.12
CA ARG A 2 51.06 -3.74 14.60
C ARG A 2 49.90 -4.67 14.25
N ALA A 3 48.84 -4.65 15.05
CA ALA A 3 47.55 -5.23 14.68
C ALA A 3 46.43 -4.35 15.24
N PRO A 4 45.85 -3.46 14.42
CA PRO A 4 44.40 -3.22 14.54
C PRO A 4 43.81 -2.82 13.17
N ARG A 5 43.56 -3.77 12.27
CA ARG A 5 42.76 -3.49 11.05
C ARG A 5 41.78 -4.59 10.67
N LEU A 6 41.96 -5.81 11.19
CA LEU A 6 41.09 -6.94 10.87
C LEU A 6 39.78 -6.99 11.67
N VAL A 7 39.71 -6.35 12.83
CA VAL A 7 38.50 -6.40 13.69
C VAL A 7 37.38 -5.47 13.19
N MET A 8 37.72 -4.39 12.49
CA MET A 8 36.72 -3.39 12.05
C MET A 8 35.94 -3.82 10.80
N VAL A 9 36.50 -4.74 10.00
CA VAL A 9 35.83 -5.24 8.78
C VAL A 9 34.79 -6.32 9.10
N GLY A 10 35.01 -7.11 10.16
CA GLY A 10 34.04 -8.14 10.60
C GLY A 10 32.72 -7.54 11.11
N LEU A 11 32.76 -6.36 11.74
CA LEU A 11 31.58 -5.68 12.27
C LEU A 11 30.70 -5.02 11.19
N LEU A 12 31.26 -4.68 10.02
CA LEU A 12 30.48 -4.10 8.91
C LEU A 12 29.68 -5.15 8.12
N ALA A 13 30.12 -6.42 8.11
CA ALA A 13 29.41 -7.48 7.40
C ALA A 13 28.14 -7.95 8.14
N VAL A 14 28.11 -7.87 9.48
CA VAL A 14 26.96 -8.30 10.29
C VAL A 14 25.78 -7.33 10.17
N SER A 15 26.03 -6.04 9.88
CA SER A 15 24.98 -5.04 9.68
C SER A 15 24.16 -5.25 8.40
N ILE A 16 24.73 -5.90 7.38
CA ILE A 16 24.07 -6.10 6.07
C ILE A 16 23.13 -7.31 6.11
N LEU A 17 23.41 -8.30 6.97
CA LEU A 17 22.53 -9.46 7.19
C LEU A 17 21.44 -9.20 8.25
N GLY A 18 21.56 -8.13 9.03
CA GLY A 18 20.55 -7.67 10.00
C GLY A 18 19.36 -6.90 9.40
N GLY A 19 19.32 -6.69 8.07
CA GLY A 19 18.27 -5.91 7.40
C GLY A 19 17.02 -6.70 6.97
N GLY A 20 16.94 -8.00 7.25
CA GLY A 20 15.96 -8.91 6.62
C GLY A 20 14.65 -9.16 7.39
N CYS A 21 14.48 -8.64 8.61
CA CYS A 21 13.26 -8.87 9.41
C CYS A 21 12.33 -7.66 9.50
N VAL A 22 12.38 -6.75 8.53
CA VAL A 22 11.32 -5.75 8.38
C VAL A 22 10.19 -6.39 7.59
N PHE A 23 9.06 -6.63 8.25
CA PHE A 23 7.78 -6.97 7.62
C PHE A 23 7.48 -5.97 6.50
N PHE A 24 7.86 -6.29 5.25
CA PHE A 24 7.57 -5.46 4.08
C PHE A 24 6.05 -5.43 3.85
N LYS A 25 5.37 -4.47 4.49
CA LYS A 25 4.06 -4.00 4.04
C LYS A 25 4.25 -3.48 2.62
N THR A 26 3.62 -4.15 1.66
CA THR A 26 3.68 -3.80 0.24
C THR A 26 2.67 -2.69 -0.03
N GLN A 27 2.90 -1.88 -1.07
CA GLN A 27 1.91 -0.87 -1.52
C GLN A 27 0.54 -1.52 -1.80
N ALA A 28 0.53 -2.76 -2.31
CA ALA A 28 -0.68 -3.54 -2.53
C ALA A 28 -1.45 -3.84 -1.24
N TYR A 29 -0.76 -4.06 -0.12
CA TYR A 29 -1.39 -4.26 1.18
C TYR A 29 -2.08 -2.98 1.66
N ASP A 30 -1.44 -1.82 1.48
CA ASP A 30 -2.00 -0.53 1.92
C ASP A 30 -3.25 -0.17 1.10
N PHE A 31 -3.22 -0.35 -0.22
CA PHE A 31 -4.42 -0.17 -1.06
C PHE A 31 -5.54 -1.14 -0.71
N ALA A 32 -5.22 -2.39 -0.36
CA ALA A 32 -6.20 -3.35 0.10
C ALA A 32 -6.79 -2.98 1.47
N ARG A 33 -5.96 -2.46 2.39
CA ARG A 33 -6.40 -1.96 3.69
C ARG A 33 -7.37 -0.78 3.54
N GLU A 34 -7.03 0.18 2.68
CA GLU A 34 -7.87 1.33 2.38
C GLU A 34 -9.23 0.91 1.80
N ARG A 35 -9.25 0.02 0.80
CA ARG A 35 -10.50 -0.51 0.23
C ARG A 35 -11.38 -1.17 1.29
N TRP A 36 -10.77 -1.96 2.17
CA TRP A 36 -11.48 -2.60 3.26
C TRP A 36 -12.11 -1.57 4.21
N GLU A 37 -11.36 -0.56 4.64
CA GLU A 37 -11.87 0.50 5.54
C GLU A 37 -13.03 1.29 4.92
N ILE A 38 -12.99 1.55 3.61
CA ILE A 38 -14.06 2.21 2.87
C ILE A 38 -15.33 1.34 2.85
N CYS A 39 -15.20 0.05 2.51
CA CYS A 39 -16.35 -0.80 2.25
C CYS A 39 -16.91 -1.53 3.49
N GLN A 40 -16.10 -1.81 4.51
CA GLN A 40 -16.53 -2.58 5.69
C GLN A 40 -17.67 -1.90 6.46
N SER A 41 -17.73 -0.56 6.43
CA SER A 41 -18.74 0.22 7.15
C SER A 41 -20.15 0.02 6.58
N ALA A 42 -20.25 -0.30 5.28
CA ALA A 42 -21.51 -0.57 4.60
C ALA A 42 -21.99 -2.02 4.75
N ALA A 43 -21.14 -2.93 5.26
CA ALA A 43 -21.44 -4.35 5.42
C ALA A 43 -21.28 -4.79 6.89
N PRO A 44 -22.22 -4.39 7.77
CA PRO A 44 -22.17 -4.76 9.18
C PRO A 44 -22.26 -6.29 9.33
N GLY A 45 -21.31 -6.87 10.06
CA GLY A 45 -21.17 -8.33 10.20
C GLY A 45 -20.09 -8.94 9.29
N ALA A 46 -19.43 -8.14 8.45
CA ALA A 46 -18.25 -8.58 7.73
C ALA A 46 -17.05 -8.74 8.68
N GLU A 47 -16.40 -9.90 8.64
CA GLU A 47 -15.17 -10.17 9.38
C GLU A 47 -13.98 -10.22 8.42
N LEU A 48 -12.97 -9.41 8.69
CA LEU A 48 -11.72 -9.47 7.95
C LEU A 48 -10.88 -10.66 8.41
N LEU A 49 -10.68 -11.65 7.53
CA LEU A 49 -9.84 -12.81 7.83
C LEU A 49 -8.37 -12.51 7.58
N ARG A 50 -8.05 -11.91 6.42
CA ARG A 50 -6.66 -11.62 6.03
C ARG A 50 -6.61 -10.59 4.90
N ILE A 51 -5.56 -9.77 4.90
CA ILE A 51 -5.09 -9.09 3.69
C ILE A 51 -3.72 -9.66 3.31
N GLY A 52 -3.62 -10.21 2.11
CA GLY A 52 -2.39 -10.76 1.57
C GLY A 52 -1.40 -9.66 1.16
N ARG A 53 -0.13 -10.02 1.00
CA ARG A 53 0.92 -9.10 0.50
C ARG A 53 0.72 -8.73 -0.97
N ASP A 54 -0.07 -9.51 -1.68
CA ASP A 54 -0.58 -9.27 -3.03
C ASP A 54 -1.77 -8.30 -3.07
N GLY A 55 -2.30 -7.88 -1.91
CA GLY A 55 -3.47 -7.03 -1.82
C GLY A 55 -4.79 -7.77 -1.99
N LEU A 56 -4.80 -9.11 -1.92
CA LEU A 56 -6.03 -9.89 -1.86
C LEU A 56 -6.65 -9.79 -0.47
N ILE A 57 -7.94 -9.42 -0.43
CA ILE A 57 -8.73 -9.31 0.79
C ILE A 57 -9.55 -10.59 0.94
N ARG A 58 -9.38 -11.29 2.06
CA ARG A 58 -10.22 -12.42 2.46
C ARG A 58 -11.08 -12.01 3.63
N PHE A 59 -12.38 -12.21 3.50
CA PHE A 59 -13.35 -11.89 4.53
C PHE A 59 -14.41 -12.99 4.62
N ALA A 60 -15.11 -13.02 5.75
CA ALA A 60 -16.30 -13.82 5.96
C ALA A 60 -17.50 -12.90 6.18
N HIS A 61 -18.67 -13.34 5.74
CA HIS A 61 -19.94 -12.67 6.02
C HIS A 61 -21.05 -13.73 6.13
N PRO A 62 -21.92 -13.68 7.14
CA PRO A 62 -22.97 -14.70 7.34
C PRO A 62 -24.05 -14.64 6.26
N ASP A 63 -24.36 -13.45 5.74
CA ASP A 63 -25.29 -13.25 4.63
C ASP A 63 -24.54 -13.21 3.28
N PRO A 64 -24.81 -14.12 2.33
CA PRO A 64 -24.19 -14.13 1.01
C PRO A 64 -24.57 -12.92 0.13
N ALA A 65 -25.75 -12.32 0.32
CA ALA A 65 -26.16 -11.15 -0.47
C ALA A 65 -25.33 -9.92 -0.07
N ALA A 66 -25.20 -9.67 1.24
CA ALA A 66 -24.30 -8.66 1.77
C ALA A 66 -22.83 -8.94 1.43
N ALA A 67 -22.40 -10.21 1.43
CA ALA A 67 -21.06 -10.60 0.98
C ALA A 67 -20.78 -10.18 -0.47
N ALA A 68 -21.75 -10.42 -1.37
CA ALA A 68 -21.65 -10.02 -2.77
C ALA A 68 -21.64 -8.50 -2.94
N SER A 69 -22.45 -7.78 -2.16
CA SER A 69 -22.45 -6.31 -2.15
C SER A 69 -21.10 -5.73 -1.69
N LEU A 70 -20.54 -6.27 -0.60
CA LEU A 70 -19.21 -5.91 -0.11
C LEU A 70 -18.13 -6.21 -1.15
N GLN A 71 -18.16 -7.39 -1.78
CA GLN A 71 -17.24 -7.74 -2.85
C GLN A 71 -17.34 -6.76 -4.04
N GLY A 72 -18.56 -6.34 -4.40
CA GLY A 72 -18.80 -5.33 -5.41
C GLY A 72 -18.14 -3.99 -5.08
N CYS A 73 -18.32 -3.49 -3.85
CA CYS A 73 -17.68 -2.26 -3.37
C CYS A 73 -16.14 -2.35 -3.42
N LEU A 74 -15.58 -3.49 -2.99
CA LEU A 74 -14.14 -3.71 -3.01
C LEU A 74 -13.57 -3.69 -4.42
N ASN A 75 -14.29 -4.28 -5.39
CA ASN A 75 -13.88 -4.29 -6.80
C ASN A 75 -13.97 -2.88 -7.43
N GLU A 76 -15.08 -2.17 -7.26
CA GLU A 76 -15.26 -0.82 -7.81
C GLU A 76 -14.18 0.15 -7.26
N THR A 77 -13.86 0.02 -5.98
CA THR A 77 -12.83 0.86 -5.35
C THR A 77 -11.43 0.49 -5.84
N ALA A 78 -11.17 -0.80 -6.13
CA ALA A 78 -9.93 -1.24 -6.76
C ALA A 78 -9.75 -0.65 -8.16
N ASP A 79 -10.81 -0.66 -8.97
CA ASP A 79 -10.79 -0.11 -10.32
C ASP A 79 -10.50 1.40 -10.29
N ARG A 80 -11.14 2.13 -9.37
CA ARG A 80 -10.88 3.56 -9.17
C ARG A 80 -9.44 3.85 -8.73
N GLN A 81 -8.87 3.02 -7.86
CA GLN A 81 -7.46 3.13 -7.46
C GLN A 81 -6.53 2.84 -8.65
N ALA A 82 -6.81 1.82 -9.45
CA ALA A 82 -6.03 1.49 -10.64
C ALA A 82 -5.98 2.66 -11.63
N LEU A 83 -7.13 3.31 -11.87
CA LEU A 83 -7.19 4.50 -12.73
C LEU A 83 -6.33 5.65 -12.19
N ARG A 84 -6.27 5.87 -10.88
CA ARG A 84 -5.44 6.93 -10.27
C ARG A 84 -3.94 6.64 -10.40
N VAL A 85 -3.54 5.37 -10.25
CA VAL A 85 -2.14 4.96 -10.39
C VAL A 85 -1.68 5.04 -11.85
N LEU A 86 -2.58 4.69 -12.78
CA LEU A 86 -2.31 4.73 -14.22
C LEU A 86 -2.49 6.13 -14.83
N ALA A 87 -3.13 7.06 -14.12
CA ALA A 87 -3.37 8.40 -14.63
C ALA A 87 -2.03 9.10 -14.91
N PRO A 88 -1.82 9.62 -16.14
CA PRO A 88 -0.62 10.39 -16.44
C PRO A 88 -0.55 11.62 -15.52
N LYS A 89 0.63 11.86 -14.95
CA LYS A 89 0.89 13.07 -14.15
C LYS A 89 0.46 14.28 -14.99
N PRO A 90 -0.40 15.18 -14.47
CA PRO A 90 -0.76 16.38 -15.20
C PRO A 90 0.53 17.12 -15.57
N PRO A 91 0.66 17.64 -16.80
CA PRO A 91 1.84 18.41 -17.18
C PRO A 91 2.03 19.52 -16.15
N PRO A 92 3.28 19.85 -15.76
CA PRO A 92 3.52 20.95 -14.85
C PRO A 92 2.77 22.15 -15.41
N ALA A 93 1.90 22.76 -14.58
CA ALA A 93 1.16 23.94 -14.98
C ALA A 93 2.17 24.93 -15.55
N VAL A 94 2.11 25.15 -16.87
CA VAL A 94 2.92 26.18 -17.51
C VAL A 94 2.54 27.44 -16.76
N ALA A 95 3.49 27.99 -16.00
CA ALA A 95 3.26 29.18 -15.19
C ALA A 95 2.61 30.20 -16.11
N ALA A 96 1.34 30.53 -15.84
CA ALA A 96 0.64 31.55 -16.62
C ALA A 96 1.54 32.79 -16.60
N PRO A 97 1.82 33.42 -17.76
CA PRO A 97 2.63 34.62 -17.79
C PRO A 97 2.03 35.63 -16.82
N ALA A 98 2.85 36.11 -15.88
CA ALA A 98 2.41 37.07 -14.88
C ALA A 98 1.78 38.28 -15.59
N PRO A 99 0.66 38.82 -15.08
CA PRO A 99 0.08 40.02 -15.67
C PRO A 99 1.11 41.16 -15.64
N PRO A 100 1.15 42.03 -16.67
CA PRO A 100 2.04 43.19 -16.65
C PRO A 100 1.74 44.03 -15.40
N ARG A 101 2.78 44.33 -14.62
CA ARG A 101 2.65 45.26 -13.49
C ARG A 101 2.39 46.67 -14.06
N PRO A 102 1.48 47.44 -13.45
CA PRO A 102 1.24 48.83 -13.82
C PRO A 102 2.46 49.73 -13.52
#